data_AF-A0A938ULF9-F1
#
_entry.id   AF-A0A938ULF9-F1
#
_cell.length_a   1.000
_cell.length_b   1.000
_cell.length_c   1.000
_cell.angle_alpha   90.00
_cell.angle_beta   90.00
_cell.angle_gamma   90.00
#
_symmetry.space_group_name_H-M   'P 1'
#
loop_
_entity.id
_entity.type
_entity.pdbx_description
1 polymer ?
#
loop_
_entity_poly.entity_id
_entity_poly.type
_entity_poly.pdbx_seq_one_letter_code
_entity_poly.pdbx_strand_id
1 'polypeptide(L)'
;MVAALELGESVVALRTQGEVGVAVTTRRLLAIQSRAASFVETRYRVSESAPGEQDLEVRDRLVVVAFPARILAFAPQIASWREFGLGPGERPIELLADENVAAIITPRRAVAFSPLSSGFVAYPLAPGEIPERSTLGADSVTLVLPHRILIFRAADSRWSSLNR
;
A
#
# COMPACT_ATOMS: atom_id res chain seq x y z
N MET A 1 12.58 -23.00 2.71
CA MET A 1 11.29 -23.38 3.36
C MET A 1 10.19 -23.17 2.33
N VAL A 2 9.21 -24.06 2.25
CA VAL A 2 8.11 -24.00 1.26
C VAL A 2 6.83 -23.63 1.99
N ALA A 3 6.13 -22.56 1.56
CA ALA A 3 4.77 -22.30 2.02
C ALA A 3 3.82 -23.26 1.27
N ALA A 4 3.29 -24.26 1.98
CA ALA A 4 2.33 -25.19 1.39
C ALA A 4 0.98 -24.49 1.16
N LEU A 5 0.42 -24.68 -0.03
CA LEU A 5 -0.95 -24.25 -0.32
C LEU A 5 -1.94 -25.12 0.45
N GLU A 6 -3.01 -24.50 0.90
CA GLU A 6 -4.13 -25.21 1.50
C GLU A 6 -4.94 -25.97 0.44
N LEU A 7 -5.74 -26.94 0.88
CA LEU A 7 -6.63 -27.68 -0.02
C LEU A 7 -7.59 -26.71 -0.73
N GLY A 8 -7.56 -26.67 -2.06
CA GLY A 8 -8.38 -25.77 -2.89
C GLY A 8 -7.89 -24.33 -2.95
N GLU A 9 -6.73 -24.02 -2.37
CA GLU A 9 -6.03 -22.76 -2.58
C GLU A 9 -5.22 -22.84 -3.89
N SER A 10 -5.32 -21.80 -4.73
CA SER A 10 -4.53 -21.69 -5.95
C SER A 10 -3.79 -20.35 -5.99
N VAL A 11 -2.65 -20.33 -6.67
CA VAL A 11 -1.91 -19.10 -6.93
C VAL A 11 -2.60 -18.36 -8.08
N VAL A 12 -2.98 -17.12 -7.80
CA VAL A 12 -3.61 -16.20 -8.77
C VAL A 12 -2.53 -15.39 -9.48
N ALA A 13 -1.54 -14.91 -8.72
CA ALA A 13 -0.43 -14.15 -9.29
C ALA A 13 0.85 -14.31 -8.46
N LEU A 14 1.98 -14.15 -9.13
CA LEU A 14 3.29 -13.95 -8.53
C LEU A 14 3.85 -12.62 -9.04
N ARG A 15 4.37 -11.81 -8.14
CA ARG A 15 4.96 -10.51 -8.46
C ARG A 15 6.22 -10.32 -7.62
N THR A 16 7.27 -9.79 -8.24
CA THR A 16 8.56 -9.55 -7.59
C THR A 16 9.14 -8.25 -8.13
N GLN A 17 9.70 -7.44 -7.25
CA GLN A 17 10.53 -6.32 -7.65
C GLN A 17 11.56 -6.08 -6.56
N GLY A 18 12.84 -6.02 -6.94
CA GLY A 18 13.89 -5.70 -6.00
C GLY A 18 14.05 -6.74 -4.88
N GLU A 19 13.94 -6.26 -3.64
CA GLU A 19 14.08 -7.07 -2.44
C GLU A 19 12.80 -7.79 -2.02
N VAL A 20 11.66 -7.50 -2.65
CA VAL A 20 10.36 -8.07 -2.26
C VAL A 20 9.71 -8.92 -3.35
N GLY A 21 9.02 -9.95 -2.90
CA GLY A 21 8.10 -10.75 -3.70
C GLY A 21 6.79 -10.95 -2.96
N VAL A 22 5.71 -11.13 -3.72
CA VAL A 22 4.40 -11.51 -3.18
C VAL A 22 3.79 -12.59 -4.07
N ALA A 23 3.29 -13.63 -3.42
CA ALA A 23 2.34 -14.56 -4.02
C ALA A 23 0.93 -14.19 -3.58
N VAL A 24 0.08 -13.96 -4.57
CA VAL A 24 -1.35 -13.73 -4.41
C VAL A 24 -2.05 -15.06 -4.63
N THR A 25 -2.76 -15.56 -3.64
CA THR A 25 -3.55 -16.79 -3.76
C THR A 25 -5.02 -16.49 -3.74
N THR A 26 -5.88 -17.51 -3.84
CA THR A 26 -7.32 -17.34 -3.66
C THR A 26 -7.73 -17.08 -2.20
N ARG A 27 -6.80 -17.13 -1.23
CA ARG A 27 -7.10 -17.02 0.22
C ARG A 27 -6.23 -16.06 1.01
N ARG A 28 -5.02 -15.76 0.55
CA ARG A 28 -4.04 -14.98 1.31
C ARG A 28 -2.99 -14.35 0.40
N LEU A 29 -2.27 -13.41 0.98
CA LEU A 29 -1.02 -12.91 0.44
C LEU A 29 0.13 -13.56 1.20
N LEU A 30 1.13 -13.98 0.45
CA LEU A 30 2.39 -14.49 0.99
C LEU A 30 3.50 -13.56 0.51
N ALA A 31 3.96 -12.67 1.38
CA ALA A 31 5.12 -11.83 1.10
C ALA A 31 6.41 -12.56 1.45
N ILE A 32 7.46 -12.28 0.71
CA ILE A 32 8.82 -12.73 1.01
C ILE A 32 9.80 -11.61 0.70
N GLN A 33 10.88 -11.55 1.46
CA GLN A 33 12.03 -10.69 1.19
C GLN A 33 13.20 -11.55 0.71
N SER A 34 14.07 -11.00 -0.14
CA SER A 34 15.16 -11.71 -0.83
C SER A 34 16.10 -12.49 0.09
N ARG A 35 16.27 -12.04 1.34
CA ARG A 35 17.13 -12.68 2.36
C ARG A 35 16.35 -13.40 3.46
N ALA A 36 15.03 -13.52 3.37
CA ALA A 36 14.25 -14.25 4.36
C ALA A 36 14.26 -15.75 4.12
N ALA A 37 14.20 -16.50 5.22
CA ALA A 37 14.03 -17.94 5.20
C ALA A 37 12.56 -18.38 5.13
N SER A 38 11.60 -17.47 5.31
CA SER A 38 10.17 -17.76 5.42
C SER A 38 9.29 -16.70 4.76
N PHE A 39 8.08 -17.12 4.39
CA PHE A 39 7.02 -16.23 3.94
C PHE A 39 6.33 -15.57 5.13
N VAL A 40 5.88 -14.33 4.93
CA VAL A 40 5.04 -13.57 5.85
C VAL A 40 3.63 -13.54 5.26
N GLU A 41 2.68 -14.14 5.95
CA GLU A 41 1.33 -14.31 5.45
C GLU A 41 0.32 -13.30 6.03
N THR A 42 -0.70 -12.99 5.24
CA THR A 42 -1.93 -12.33 5.71
C THR A 42 -3.13 -12.87 4.96
N ARG A 43 -4.18 -13.25 5.70
CA ARG A 43 -5.39 -13.86 5.13
C ARG A 43 -6.38 -12.81 4.67
N TYR A 44 -7.14 -13.16 3.65
CA TYR A 44 -8.31 -12.39 3.23
C TYR A 44 -9.41 -12.48 4.28
N ARG A 45 -10.13 -11.38 4.47
CA ARG A 45 -11.39 -11.34 5.21
C ARG A 45 -12.49 -11.99 4.37
N VAL A 46 -13.60 -12.36 5.01
CA VAL A 46 -14.74 -13.02 4.35
C VAL A 46 -15.29 -12.23 3.15
N SER A 47 -15.23 -10.90 3.20
CA SER A 47 -15.68 -10.01 2.13
C SER A 47 -14.59 -9.66 1.11
N GLU A 48 -13.39 -10.21 1.25
CA GLU A 48 -12.24 -9.93 0.37
C GLU A 48 -12.02 -11.08 -0.60
N SER A 49 -11.52 -10.74 -1.78
CA SER A 49 -11.09 -11.69 -2.81
C SER A 49 -9.68 -11.31 -3.25
N ALA A 50 -9.02 -12.17 -4.03
CA ALA A 50 -7.67 -11.90 -4.52
C ALA A 50 -7.63 -10.53 -5.23
N PRO A 51 -6.69 -9.63 -4.85
CA PRO A 51 -6.59 -8.31 -5.48
C PRO A 51 -6.27 -8.43 -6.97
N GLY A 52 -6.84 -7.53 -7.76
CA GLY A 52 -6.49 -7.37 -9.17
C GLY A 52 -5.16 -6.62 -9.33
N GLU A 53 -4.71 -6.45 -10.57
CA GLU A 53 -3.44 -5.77 -10.87
C GLU A 53 -3.44 -4.30 -10.42
N GLN A 54 -4.57 -3.61 -10.53
CA GLN A 54 -4.74 -2.22 -10.12
C GLN A 54 -4.80 -2.02 -8.59
N ASP A 55 -5.03 -3.11 -7.84
CA ASP A 55 -5.18 -3.08 -6.38
C ASP A 55 -3.90 -3.52 -5.67
N LEU A 56 -2.84 -3.86 -6.43
CA LEU A 56 -1.59 -4.41 -5.93
C LEU A 56 -0.41 -3.67 -6.56
N GLU A 57 0.38 -3.01 -5.72
CA GLU A 57 1.66 -2.46 -6.11
C GLU A 57 2.80 -3.20 -5.43
N VAL A 58 3.79 -3.58 -6.23
CA VAL A 58 5.05 -4.19 -5.78
C VAL A 58 6.17 -3.31 -6.29
N ARG A 59 7.02 -2.83 -5.39
CA ARG A 59 8.18 -1.96 -5.66
C ARG A 59 9.40 -2.48 -4.93
N ASP A 60 10.57 -1.92 -5.20
CA ASP A 60 11.87 -2.44 -4.73
C ASP A 60 11.88 -2.86 -3.25
N ARG A 61 11.28 -2.05 -2.37
CA ARG A 61 11.30 -2.28 -0.91
C ARG A 61 9.92 -2.31 -0.26
N LEU A 62 8.84 -2.32 -1.03
CA LEU A 62 7.50 -2.36 -0.45
C LEU A 62 6.49 -3.04 -1.37
N VAL A 63 5.45 -3.57 -0.73
CA VAL A 63 4.23 -4.06 -1.37
C VAL A 63 3.07 -3.31 -0.74
N VAL A 64 2.16 -2.75 -1.53
CA VAL A 64 0.90 -2.21 -1.03
C VAL A 64 -0.27 -2.86 -1.76
N VAL A 65 -1.29 -3.23 -0.99
CA VAL A 65 -2.50 -3.87 -1.51
C VAL A 65 -3.72 -3.12 -0.99
N ALA A 66 -4.60 -2.73 -1.90
CA ALA A 66 -5.88 -2.12 -1.61
C ALA A 66 -6.99 -3.18 -1.56
N PHE A 67 -7.75 -3.20 -0.47
CA PHE A 67 -9.03 -3.92 -0.36
C PHE A 67 -10.16 -2.91 -0.12
N PRO A 68 -11.43 -3.30 -0.31
CA PRO A 68 -12.57 -2.40 -0.11
C PRO A 68 -12.67 -1.76 1.28
N ALA A 69 -12.13 -2.39 2.32
CA ALA A 69 -12.26 -1.94 3.72
C ALA A 69 -10.91 -1.76 4.44
N ARG A 70 -9.79 -2.02 3.77
CA ARG A 70 -8.45 -1.85 4.34
C ARG A 70 -7.39 -1.75 3.27
N ILE A 71 -6.25 -1.21 3.66
CA ILE A 71 -5.01 -1.23 2.90
C ILE A 71 -4.04 -2.11 3.67
N LEU A 72 -3.32 -2.97 2.96
CA LEU A 72 -2.20 -3.72 3.51
C LEU A 72 -0.91 -3.20 2.92
N ALA A 73 0.14 -3.13 3.73
CA ALA A 73 1.48 -2.85 3.27
C ALA A 73 2.47 -3.83 3.89
N PHE A 74 3.41 -4.30 3.09
CA PHE A 74 4.54 -5.10 3.55
C PHE A 74 5.82 -4.40 3.15
N ALA A 75 6.83 -4.45 4.02
CA ALA A 75 8.18 -4.06 3.68
C ALA A 75 9.21 -4.93 4.42
N PRO A 76 10.37 -5.22 3.80
CA PRO A 76 11.42 -6.03 4.39
C PRO A 76 11.86 -5.56 5.78
N GLN A 77 12.01 -4.24 5.95
CA GLN A 77 12.51 -3.63 7.18
C GLN A 77 11.58 -3.87 8.37
N ILE A 78 10.27 -4.01 8.12
CA ILE A 78 9.25 -4.25 9.15
C ILE A 78 8.97 -5.76 9.29
N ALA A 79 9.27 -6.56 8.25
CA ALA A 79 9.07 -8.00 8.18
C ALA A 79 7.66 -8.47 8.61
N SER A 80 6.65 -7.62 8.42
CA SER A 80 5.25 -7.89 8.78
C SER A 80 4.30 -7.11 7.88
N TRP A 81 3.09 -7.63 7.73
CA TRP A 81 2.00 -6.88 7.09
C TRP A 81 1.48 -5.82 8.07
N ARG A 82 1.48 -4.57 7.62
CA ARG A 82 0.81 -3.45 8.27
C ARG A 82 -0.56 -3.28 7.65
N GLU A 83 -1.53 -2.90 8.46
CA GLU A 83 -2.90 -2.66 8.01
C GLU A 83 -3.32 -1.22 8.31
N PHE A 84 -4.08 -0.65 7.39
CA PHE A 84 -4.80 0.60 7.60
C PHE A 84 -6.28 0.41 7.24
N GLY A 85 -7.18 0.68 8.18
CA GLY A 85 -8.62 0.53 7.97
C GLY A 85 -9.21 1.67 7.13
N LEU A 86 -10.03 1.31 6.14
CA LEU A 86 -10.87 2.26 5.40
C LEU A 86 -12.25 2.34 6.04
N GLY A 87 -12.86 3.53 6.01
CA GLY A 87 -14.21 3.73 6.51
C GLY A 87 -15.26 3.02 5.65
N PRO A 88 -16.50 2.87 6.15
CA PRO A 88 -17.58 2.29 5.36
C PRO A 88 -17.81 3.04 4.04
N GLY A 89 -17.75 2.31 2.93
CA GLY A 89 -17.91 2.85 1.58
C GLY A 89 -16.73 3.70 1.08
N GLU A 90 -15.69 3.89 1.89
CA GLU A 90 -14.46 4.57 1.46
C GLU A 90 -13.64 3.61 0.60
N ARG A 91 -13.38 3.99 -0.65
CA ARG A 91 -12.57 3.20 -1.58
C ARG A 91 -11.40 4.03 -2.09
N PRO A 92 -10.24 3.39 -2.35
CA PRO A 92 -9.16 4.04 -3.08
C PRO A 92 -9.63 4.49 -4.46
N ILE A 93 -9.29 5.71 -4.82
CA ILE A 93 -9.41 6.24 -6.19
C ILE A 93 -8.06 6.24 -6.91
N GLU A 94 -6.96 6.22 -6.14
CA GLU A 94 -5.61 6.16 -6.65
C GLU A 94 -4.75 5.34 -5.70
N LEU A 95 -3.96 4.42 -6.25
CA LEU A 95 -2.92 3.67 -5.56
C LEU A 95 -1.61 3.91 -6.31
N LEU A 96 -0.62 4.42 -5.60
CA LEU A 96 0.66 4.82 -6.14
C LEU A 96 1.77 4.24 -5.27
N ALA A 97 2.85 3.77 -5.88
CA ALA A 97 4.02 3.31 -5.16
C ALA A 97 5.30 3.55 -5.96
N ASP A 98 6.35 3.89 -5.22
CA ASP A 98 7.74 3.98 -5.65
C ASP A 98 8.63 3.23 -4.64
N GLU A 99 9.95 3.34 -4.75
CA GLU A 99 10.93 2.55 -3.97
C GLU A 99 10.61 2.46 -2.47
N ASN A 100 10.49 3.60 -1.78
CA ASN A 100 10.32 3.66 -0.33
C ASN A 100 9.05 4.40 0.09
N VAL A 101 8.12 4.65 -0.83
CA VAL A 101 6.88 5.33 -0.49
C VAL A 101 5.72 4.83 -1.33
N ALA A 102 4.57 4.72 -0.68
CA ALA A 102 3.30 4.51 -1.35
C ALA A 102 2.28 5.53 -0.87
N ALA A 103 1.35 5.87 -1.75
CA ALA A 103 0.20 6.70 -1.44
C ALA A 103 -1.08 6.00 -1.92
N ILE A 104 -2.10 6.09 -1.07
CA ILE A 104 -3.44 5.64 -1.34
C ILE A 104 -4.34 6.84 -1.13
N ILE A 105 -5.00 7.27 -2.21
CA ILE A 105 -5.89 8.42 -2.18
C ILE A 105 -7.32 7.90 -2.15
N THR A 106 -8.12 8.44 -1.24
CA THR A 106 -9.56 8.20 -1.16
C THR A 106 -10.29 9.54 -1.25
N PRO A 107 -11.62 9.55 -1.46
CA PRO A 107 -12.40 10.79 -1.41
C PRO A 107 -12.38 11.52 -0.05
N ARG A 108 -11.79 10.92 1.00
CA ARG A 108 -11.80 11.46 2.38
C ARG A 108 -10.40 11.79 2.91
N ARG A 109 -9.35 11.16 2.37
CA ARG A 109 -7.98 11.29 2.89
C ARG A 109 -6.95 10.80 1.91
N ALA A 110 -5.75 11.38 2.02
CA ALA A 110 -4.54 10.82 1.47
C ALA A 110 -3.86 9.98 2.55
N VAL A 111 -3.47 8.74 2.23
CA VAL A 111 -2.79 7.83 3.15
C VAL A 111 -1.45 7.48 2.56
N ALA A 112 -0.36 7.83 3.24
CA ALA A 112 0.98 7.43 2.85
C ALA A 112 1.46 6.25 3.67
N PHE A 113 2.32 5.43 3.08
CA PHE A 113 3.09 4.40 3.76
C PHE A 113 4.55 4.51 3.35
N SER A 114 5.46 4.32 4.30
CA SER A 114 6.88 4.15 4.01
C SER A 114 7.49 3.14 4.98
N PRO A 115 8.41 2.26 4.52
CA PRO A 115 9.23 1.46 5.43
C PRO A 115 10.17 2.28 6.30
N LEU A 116 10.47 3.52 5.91
CA LEU A 116 11.32 4.43 6.68
C LEU A 116 10.55 5.09 7.84
N SER A 117 9.22 4.99 7.86
CA SER A 117 8.35 5.52 8.90
C SER A 117 7.80 4.44 9.83
N SER A 118 7.14 4.84 10.91
CA SER A 118 6.46 3.91 11.84
C SER A 118 5.21 3.21 11.24
N GLY A 119 4.85 3.51 9.99
CA GLY A 119 3.74 2.90 9.27
C GLY A 119 2.92 3.90 8.46
N PHE A 120 1.61 3.67 8.40
CA PHE A 120 0.68 4.50 7.65
C PHE A 120 0.47 5.87 8.29
N VAL A 121 0.45 6.92 7.47
CA VAL A 121 0.19 8.30 7.88
C VAL A 121 -0.90 8.88 7.00
N ALA A 122 -2.04 9.20 7.61
CA ALA A 122 -3.19 9.75 6.91
C ALA A 122 -3.28 11.26 7.08
N TYR A 123 -3.79 11.92 6.04
CA TYR A 123 -4.13 13.34 6.04
C TYR A 123 -5.53 13.55 5.48
N PRO A 124 -6.42 14.25 6.20
CA PRO A 124 -7.80 14.46 5.75
C PRO A 124 -7.86 15.36 4.51
N LEU A 125 -8.72 14.97 3.57
CA LEU A 125 -9.07 15.76 2.40
C LEU A 125 -10.45 16.39 2.60
N ALA A 126 -10.64 17.58 2.04
CA ALA A 126 -11.95 18.21 2.02
C ALA A 126 -12.88 17.46 1.03
N PRO A 127 -14.21 17.54 1.21
CA PRO A 127 -15.15 16.93 0.26
C PRO A 127 -14.91 17.43 -1.17
N GLY A 128 -14.76 16.50 -2.12
CA GLY A 128 -14.49 16.82 -3.53
C GLY A 128 -13.05 17.25 -3.84
N GLU A 129 -12.17 17.26 -2.84
CA GLU A 129 -10.75 17.60 -3.00
C GLU A 129 -9.97 16.40 -3.56
N ILE A 130 -10.07 16.22 -4.88
CA ILE A 130 -9.38 15.16 -5.63
C ILE A 130 -8.08 15.72 -6.21
N PRO A 131 -6.96 14.98 -6.19
CA PRO A 131 -5.72 15.40 -6.84
C PRO A 131 -5.93 15.69 -8.33
N GLU A 132 -5.53 16.89 -8.76
CA GLU A 132 -5.38 17.23 -10.18
C GLU A 132 -4.14 16.53 -10.76
N ARG A 133 -3.15 16.30 -9.91
CA ARG A 133 -1.89 15.62 -10.24
C ARG A 133 -1.30 14.98 -9.00
N SER A 134 -0.81 13.77 -9.17
CA SER A 134 -0.04 13.05 -8.15
C SER A 134 1.37 12.79 -8.70
N THR A 135 2.40 12.95 -7.87
CA THR A 135 3.79 12.72 -8.25
C THR A 135 4.51 12.01 -7.12
N LEU A 136 5.26 10.97 -7.49
CA LEU A 136 6.12 10.22 -6.58
C LEU A 136 7.57 10.66 -6.75
N GLY A 137 8.28 10.70 -5.64
CA GLY A 137 9.73 10.52 -5.61
C GLY A 137 10.04 9.32 -4.69
N ALA A 138 11.30 8.89 -4.67
CA ALA A 138 11.71 7.69 -3.90
C ALA A 138 11.20 7.67 -2.44
N ASP A 139 11.23 8.84 -1.77
CA ASP A 139 10.89 8.99 -0.35
C ASP A 139 9.75 10.01 -0.09
N SER A 140 9.04 10.44 -1.13
CA SER A 140 8.04 11.51 -1.00
C SER A 140 6.87 11.37 -1.97
N VAL A 141 5.71 11.87 -1.55
CA VAL A 141 4.51 11.95 -2.39
C VAL A 141 4.09 13.41 -2.45
N THR A 142 3.87 13.94 -3.65
CA THR A 142 3.30 15.27 -3.86
C THR A 142 1.94 15.14 -4.53
N LEU A 143 0.92 15.72 -3.92
CA LEU A 143 -0.44 15.82 -4.46
C LEU A 143 -0.75 17.28 -4.71
N VAL A 144 -1.01 17.62 -5.96
CA VAL A 144 -1.52 18.94 -6.35
C VAL A 144 -3.04 18.88 -6.31
N LEU A 145 -3.63 19.57 -5.35
CA LEU A 145 -5.08 19.69 -5.17
C LEU A 145 -5.55 21.06 -5.69
N PRO A 146 -6.86 21.29 -5.84
CA PRO A 146 -7.38 22.54 -6.41
C PRO A 146 -6.93 23.82 -5.67
N HIS A 147 -6.80 23.76 -4.34
CA HIS A 147 -6.52 24.94 -3.51
C HIS A 147 -5.23 24.85 -2.67
N ARG A 148 -4.51 23.72 -2.76
CA ARG A 148 -3.30 23.49 -1.98
C ARG A 148 -2.46 22.36 -2.58
N ILE A 149 -1.22 22.26 -2.13
CA ILE A 149 -0.32 21.15 -2.42
C ILE A 149 -0.09 20.40 -1.11
N LEU A 150 -0.29 19.08 -1.14
CA LEU A 150 0.11 18.21 -0.04
C LEU A 150 1.41 17.50 -0.40
N ILE A 151 2.34 17.49 0.56
CA ILE A 151 3.61 16.80 0.40
C ILE A 151 3.81 15.88 1.61
N PHE A 152 3.87 14.58 1.37
CA PHE A 152 4.34 13.60 2.33
C PHE A 152 5.85 13.42 2.18
N ARG A 153 6.56 13.39 3.31
CA ARG A 153 7.99 13.04 3.36
C ARG A 153 8.18 11.86 4.31
N ALA A 154 8.82 10.80 3.81
CA ALA A 154 9.07 9.59 4.59
C ALA A 154 9.97 9.85 5.81
N ALA A 155 11.02 10.65 5.65
CA ALA A 155 11.98 10.98 6.71
C ALA A 155 11.32 11.59 7.96
N ASP A 156 10.29 12.42 7.76
CA ASP A 156 9.56 13.06 8.86
C ASP A 156 8.27 12.31 9.24
N SER A 157 7.91 11.28 8.45
CA SER A 157 6.65 10.55 8.58
C SER A 157 5.43 11.49 8.63
N ARG A 158 5.42 12.55 7.82
CA ARG A 158 4.45 13.64 7.97
C ARG A 158 4.02 14.22 6.62
N TRP A 159 2.75 14.59 6.58
CA TRP A 159 2.16 15.45 5.55
C TRP A 159 2.33 16.92 5.91
N SER A 160 2.73 17.70 4.92
CA SER A 160 2.73 19.16 4.95
C SER A 160 1.76 19.70 3.89
N SER A 161 1.20 20.88 4.15
CA SER A 161 0.26 21.54 3.24
C SER A 161 0.80 22.92 2.91
N LEU A 162 0.77 23.27 1.63
CA LEU A 162 1.09 24.61 1.12
C LEU A 162 -0.13 25.15 0.36
N ASN A 163 -0.56 26.37 0.68
CA ASN A 163 -1.66 27.00 -0.06
C ASN A 163 -1.19 27.39 -1.47
N ARG A 164 -2.09 27.25 -2.45
CA ARG A 164 -1.85 27.60 -3.84
C ARG A 164 -2.54 28.91 -4.21
#